data_AF-A0A1M4XE70-F1
#
_entry.id   AF-A0A1M4XE70-F1
#
_cell.length_a   1.000
_cell.length_b   1.000
_cell.length_c   1.000
_cell.angle_alpha   90.00
_cell.angle_beta   90.00
_cell.angle_gamma   90.00
#
_symmetry.space_group_name_H-M   'P 1'
#
loop_
_entity.id
_entity.type
_entity.pdbx_description
1 polymer ?
#
loop_
_entity_poly.entity_id
_entity_poly.type
_entity_poly.pdbx_seq_one_letter_code
_entity_poly.pdbx_strand_id
1 'polypeptide(L)'
;MGDIKRSKWTKRFFICILVILILFTFRNFTWYRNKYEIKKLVNNNLDFLNECIQNGTYDKIYELEKVKDIKKWPLDDNEFFIDFYYNGYGIASNTTYIGFYYISEDKPIGFQGYPKNLNQRGKGWQWKELSGDNWYYTEKIADHWYYYESDF
;
A
#
# COMPACT_ATOMS: atom_id res chain seq x y z
N MET A 1 39.55 -27.56 22.18
CA MET A 1 38.54 -27.83 21.13
C MET A 1 37.20 -27.08 21.33
N GLY A 2 36.89 -26.58 22.54
CA GLY A 2 35.65 -25.81 22.83
C GLY A 2 35.59 -24.39 22.25
N ASP A 3 36.72 -23.64 22.26
CA ASP A 3 36.72 -22.23 21.86
C ASP A 3 36.52 -22.00 20.35
N ILE A 4 37.03 -22.89 19.52
CA ILE A 4 36.85 -22.83 18.06
C ILE A 4 35.37 -23.02 17.68
N LYS A 5 34.66 -23.89 18.42
CA LYS A 5 33.23 -24.17 18.19
C LYS A 5 32.36 -22.99 18.63
N ARG A 6 32.71 -22.36 19.76
CA ARG A 6 32.06 -21.14 20.29
C ARG A 6 32.27 -19.93 19.36
N SER A 7 33.47 -19.73 18.81
CA SER A 7 33.79 -18.66 17.85
C SER A 7 33.05 -18.81 16.50
N LYS A 8 32.87 -20.04 16.01
CA LYS A 8 32.07 -20.29 14.79
C LYS A 8 30.57 -20.03 15.03
N TRP A 9 30.07 -20.35 16.22
CA TRP A 9 28.67 -20.10 16.59
C TRP A 9 28.39 -18.61 16.74
N THR A 10 29.29 -17.84 17.37
CA THR A 10 29.14 -16.38 17.47
C THR A 10 29.20 -15.71 16.09
N LYS A 11 30.12 -16.10 15.20
CA LYS A 11 30.15 -15.59 13.81
C LYS A 11 28.86 -15.87 13.04
N ARG A 12 28.32 -17.09 13.15
CA ARG A 12 27.03 -17.44 12.52
C ARG A 12 25.88 -16.61 13.08
N PHE A 13 25.85 -16.41 14.39
CA PHE A 13 24.86 -15.57 15.05
C PHE A 13 24.92 -14.10 14.57
N PHE A 14 26.10 -13.52 14.46
CA PHE A 14 26.28 -12.17 13.91
C PHE A 14 25.83 -12.07 12.45
N ILE A 15 26.14 -13.07 11.62
CA ILE A 15 25.68 -13.12 10.23
C ILE A 15 24.14 -13.17 10.17
N CYS A 16 23.49 -14.01 10.99
CA CYS A 16 22.03 -14.08 11.04
C CYS A 16 21.41 -12.73 11.42
N ILE A 17 21.96 -12.02 12.41
CA ILE A 17 21.48 -10.69 12.79
C ILE A 17 21.64 -9.69 11.64
N LEU A 18 22.80 -9.67 10.98
CA LEU A 18 23.03 -8.78 9.83
C LEU A 18 22.03 -9.05 8.70
N VAL A 19 21.75 -10.31 8.39
CA VAL A 19 20.74 -10.68 7.38
C VAL A 19 19.35 -10.18 7.79
N ILE A 20 18.94 -10.38 9.05
CA ILE A 20 17.64 -9.89 9.55
C ILE A 20 17.54 -8.36 9.43
N LEU A 21 18.61 -7.63 9.78
CA LEU A 21 18.65 -6.17 9.66
C LEU A 21 18.56 -5.72 8.18
N ILE A 22 19.27 -6.40 7.28
CA ILE A 22 19.18 -6.12 5.84
C ILE A 22 17.77 -6.35 5.33
N LEU A 23 17.12 -7.46 5.69
CA LEU A 23 15.74 -7.73 5.29
C LEU A 23 14.76 -6.66 5.83
N PHE A 24 14.93 -6.24 7.07
CA PHE A 24 14.10 -5.19 7.68
C PHE A 24 14.28 -3.83 7.00
N THR A 25 15.52 -3.43 6.72
CA THR A 25 15.82 -2.17 6.01
C THR A 25 15.35 -2.21 4.57
N PHE A 26 15.49 -3.33 3.88
CA PHE A 26 15.00 -3.50 2.51
C PHE A 26 13.48 -3.35 2.44
N ARG A 27 12.72 -3.99 3.35
CA ARG A 27 11.26 -3.83 3.43
C ARG A 27 10.86 -2.37 3.65
N ASN A 28 11.50 -1.68 4.58
CA ASN A 28 11.21 -0.27 4.83
C ASN A 28 11.55 0.59 3.61
N PHE A 29 12.66 0.32 2.94
CA PHE A 29 13.07 1.02 1.73
C PHE A 29 12.05 0.83 0.58
N THR A 30 11.61 -0.41 0.33
CA THR A 30 10.59 -0.69 -0.70
C THR A 30 9.28 0.00 -0.39
N TRP A 31 8.87 0.00 0.89
CA TRP A 31 7.69 0.72 1.35
C TRP A 31 7.75 2.22 1.03
N TYR A 32 8.80 2.90 1.49
CA TYR A 32 8.99 4.33 1.26
C TYR A 32 9.07 4.65 -0.24
N ARG A 33 9.78 3.83 -1.01
CA ARG A 33 9.92 4.00 -2.46
C ARG A 33 8.57 3.88 -3.17
N ASN A 34 7.81 2.82 -2.92
CA ASN A 34 6.51 2.61 -3.60
C ASN A 34 5.53 3.73 -3.27
N LYS A 35 5.44 4.12 -1.99
CA LYS A 35 4.59 5.24 -1.57
C LYS A 35 4.99 6.55 -2.25
N TYR A 36 6.29 6.85 -2.33
CA TYR A 36 6.78 8.04 -3.00
C TYR A 36 6.44 8.03 -4.50
N GLU A 37 6.69 6.92 -5.19
CA GLU A 37 6.43 6.78 -6.63
C GLU A 37 4.93 6.93 -6.94
N ILE A 38 4.05 6.31 -6.16
CA ILE A 38 2.60 6.43 -6.35
C ILE A 38 2.13 7.87 -6.09
N LYS A 39 2.57 8.49 -4.98
CA LYS A 39 2.22 9.88 -4.69
C LYS A 39 2.71 10.83 -5.79
N LYS A 40 3.91 10.59 -6.32
CA LYS A 40 4.46 11.35 -7.44
C LYS A 40 3.65 11.14 -8.72
N LEU A 41 3.28 9.90 -9.03
CA LEU A 41 2.44 9.57 -10.19
C LEU A 41 1.08 10.27 -10.11
N VAL A 42 0.41 10.20 -8.96
CA VAL A 42 -0.90 10.85 -8.78
C VAL A 42 -0.77 12.36 -8.86
N ASN A 43 0.16 12.99 -8.14
CA ASN A 43 0.31 14.45 -8.15
C ASN A 43 0.70 14.99 -9.53
N ASN A 44 1.53 14.27 -10.30
CA ASN A 44 1.94 14.71 -11.63
C ASN A 44 0.82 14.57 -12.69
N ASN A 45 -0.20 13.76 -12.42
CA ASN A 45 -1.28 13.46 -13.36
C ASN A 45 -2.67 13.81 -12.78
N LEU A 46 -2.73 14.67 -11.75
CA LEU A 46 -3.94 14.90 -10.97
C LEU A 46 -5.10 15.43 -11.82
N ASP A 47 -4.83 16.39 -12.71
CA ASP A 47 -5.84 16.96 -13.60
C ASP A 47 -6.39 15.90 -14.57
N PHE A 48 -5.51 15.12 -15.18
CA PHE A 48 -5.87 14.02 -16.07
C PHE A 48 -6.70 12.94 -15.34
N LEU A 49 -6.30 12.58 -14.12
CA LEU A 49 -7.03 11.62 -13.29
C LEU A 49 -8.42 12.15 -12.95
N ASN A 50 -8.53 13.41 -12.52
CA ASN A 50 -9.81 14.05 -12.21
C ASN A 50 -10.73 14.12 -13.45
N GLU A 51 -10.18 14.46 -14.62
CA GLU A 51 -10.91 14.46 -15.89
C GLU A 51 -11.46 13.05 -16.20
N CYS A 52 -10.65 12.01 -16.02
CA CYS A 52 -11.09 10.63 -16.23
C CYS A 52 -12.21 10.22 -15.27
N ILE A 53 -12.16 10.67 -14.01
CA ILE A 53 -13.24 10.42 -13.04
C ILE A 53 -14.54 11.12 -13.48
N GLN A 54 -14.46 12.41 -13.81
CA GLN A 54 -15.61 13.23 -14.20
C GLN A 54 -16.29 12.71 -15.47
N ASN A 55 -15.49 12.31 -16.48
CA ASN A 55 -15.99 11.84 -17.76
C ASN A 55 -16.30 10.33 -17.77
N GLY A 56 -16.00 9.62 -16.69
CA GLY A 56 -16.14 8.16 -16.61
C GLY A 56 -15.21 7.39 -17.55
N THR A 57 -14.13 8.01 -18.03
CA THR A 57 -13.18 7.41 -18.98
C THR A 57 -12.03 6.72 -18.27
N TYR A 58 -12.34 5.79 -17.36
CA TYR A 58 -11.35 5.15 -16.48
C TYR A 58 -10.28 4.36 -17.25
N ASP A 59 -10.63 3.76 -18.40
CA ASP A 59 -9.70 2.95 -19.19
C ASP A 59 -8.48 3.75 -19.70
N LYS A 60 -8.61 5.07 -19.88
CA LYS A 60 -7.47 5.93 -20.24
C LYS A 60 -6.38 5.92 -19.17
N ILE A 61 -6.72 5.61 -17.92
CA ILE A 61 -5.76 5.60 -16.81
C ILE A 61 -4.73 4.46 -16.97
N TYR A 62 -5.03 3.43 -17.77
CA TYR A 62 -4.03 2.41 -18.15
C TYR A 62 -2.85 2.98 -18.97
N GLU A 63 -2.99 4.19 -19.52
CA GLU A 63 -1.87 4.91 -20.16
C GLU A 63 -0.80 5.36 -19.15
N LEU A 64 -1.16 5.48 -17.86
CA LEU A 64 -0.19 5.73 -16.80
C LEU A 64 0.61 4.46 -16.54
N GLU A 65 1.91 4.54 -16.83
CA GLU A 65 2.84 3.45 -16.58
C GLU A 65 2.67 2.95 -15.13
N LYS A 66 2.54 1.62 -14.98
CA LYS A 66 2.44 0.87 -13.70
C LYS A 66 1.05 0.72 -13.07
N VAL A 67 -0.02 1.32 -13.61
CA VAL A 67 -1.39 0.92 -13.22
C VAL A 67 -1.69 -0.44 -13.88
N LYS A 68 -2.01 -1.45 -13.07
CA LYS A 68 -2.15 -2.84 -13.51
C LYS A 68 -3.59 -3.32 -13.58
N ASP A 69 -4.47 -2.77 -12.76
CA ASP A 69 -5.88 -3.12 -12.71
C ASP A 69 -6.68 -1.94 -12.13
N ILE A 70 -7.91 -1.78 -12.60
CA ILE A 70 -8.82 -0.71 -12.17
C ILE A 70 -10.16 -1.34 -11.82
N LYS A 71 -10.63 -1.13 -10.58
CA LYS A 71 -11.90 -1.68 -10.12
C LYS A 71 -12.76 -0.63 -9.45
N LYS A 72 -13.97 -0.44 -9.97
CA LYS A 72 -14.98 0.44 -9.40
C LYS A 72 -15.91 -0.35 -8.48
N TRP A 73 -16.14 0.19 -7.29
CA TRP A 73 -17.04 -0.36 -6.29
C TRP A 73 -18.10 0.70 -5.96
N PRO A 74 -19.40 0.41 -6.18
CA PRO A 74 -20.45 1.29 -5.69
C PRO A 74 -20.47 1.26 -4.16
N LEU A 75 -20.70 2.42 -3.56
CA LEU A 75 -20.96 2.59 -2.13
C LEU A 75 -22.42 3.06 -1.94
N ASP A 76 -22.80 3.34 -0.70
CA ASP A 76 -24.13 3.87 -0.38
C ASP A 76 -24.31 5.31 -0.92
N ASP A 77 -25.56 5.79 -1.00
CA ASP A 77 -25.89 7.19 -1.34
C ASP A 77 -25.27 7.76 -2.64
N ASN A 78 -25.13 6.91 -3.67
CA ASN A 78 -24.48 7.23 -4.96
C ASN A 78 -22.98 7.56 -4.84
N GLU A 79 -22.35 7.23 -3.72
CA GLU A 79 -20.91 7.30 -3.57
C GLU A 79 -20.22 6.14 -4.29
N PHE A 80 -18.94 6.32 -4.59
CA PHE A 80 -18.16 5.27 -5.23
C PHE A 80 -16.69 5.35 -4.84
N PHE A 81 -16.09 4.17 -4.83
CA PHE A 81 -14.67 3.94 -4.64
C PHE A 81 -14.09 3.37 -5.92
N ILE A 82 -12.91 3.83 -6.33
CA ILE A 82 -12.19 3.26 -7.48
C ILE A 82 -10.78 2.89 -7.03
N ASP A 83 -10.50 1.59 -7.09
CA ASP A 83 -9.17 1.02 -6.86
C ASP A 83 -8.31 1.14 -8.11
N PHE A 84 -7.09 1.63 -7.94
CA PHE A 84 -6.03 1.60 -8.95
C PHE A 84 -4.87 0.76 -8.41
N TYR A 85 -4.86 -0.51 -8.80
CA TYR A 85 -3.85 -1.46 -8.38
C TYR A 85 -2.52 -1.16 -9.08
N TYR A 86 -1.47 -0.93 -8.29
CA TYR A 86 -0.13 -0.58 -8.77
C TYR A 86 0.81 -1.77 -8.71
N ASN A 87 0.89 -2.43 -7.55
CA ASN A 87 1.77 -3.59 -7.38
C ASN A 87 1.37 -4.43 -6.17
N GLY A 88 1.88 -5.66 -6.11
CA GLY A 88 1.77 -6.51 -4.94
C GLY A 88 2.95 -7.47 -4.86
N TYR A 89 3.26 -7.90 -3.64
CA TYR A 89 4.32 -8.85 -3.36
C TYR A 89 3.92 -9.76 -2.21
N GLY A 90 4.28 -11.04 -2.29
CA GLY A 90 3.84 -12.03 -1.31
C GLY A 90 4.03 -13.46 -1.78
N ILE A 91 3.82 -14.41 -0.86
CA ILE A 91 3.79 -15.84 -1.15
C ILE A 91 2.47 -16.39 -0.59
N ALA A 92 1.63 -16.95 -1.45
CA ALA A 92 0.34 -17.54 -1.09
C ALA A 92 -0.57 -16.55 -0.31
N SER A 93 -1.13 -16.96 0.84
CA SER A 93 -2.03 -16.16 1.68
C SER A 93 -1.32 -15.12 2.54
N ASN A 94 -0.20 -14.58 2.06
CA ASN A 94 0.48 -13.45 2.67
C ASN A 94 0.92 -12.54 1.53
N THR A 95 -0.05 -11.79 1.01
CA THR A 95 0.14 -10.89 -0.14
C THR A 95 -0.14 -9.46 0.28
N THR A 96 0.88 -8.63 0.13
CA THR A 96 0.76 -7.19 0.24
C THR A 96 0.29 -6.62 -1.10
N TYR A 97 -0.80 -5.85 -1.09
CA TYR A 97 -1.35 -5.10 -2.20
C TYR A 97 -1.08 -3.61 -2.00
N ILE A 98 -0.66 -2.93 -3.06
CA ILE A 98 -0.30 -1.52 -3.04
C ILE A 98 -0.94 -0.83 -4.23
N GLY A 99 -1.52 0.32 -3.97
CA GLY A 99 -2.11 1.15 -5.01
C GLY A 99 -2.48 2.52 -4.51
N PHE A 100 -3.39 3.13 -5.25
CA PHE A 100 -4.08 4.35 -4.84
C PHE A 100 -5.55 4.20 -5.18
N TYR A 101 -6.38 5.05 -4.61
CA TYR A 101 -7.81 5.03 -4.87
C TYR A 101 -8.39 6.43 -4.94
N TYR A 102 -9.52 6.53 -5.64
CA TYR A 102 -10.43 7.66 -5.60
C TYR A 102 -11.63 7.33 -4.71
N ILE A 103 -12.10 8.28 -3.91
CA ILE A 103 -13.36 8.18 -3.16
C ILE A 103 -14.16 9.49 -3.26
N SER A 104 -15.43 9.39 -3.63
CA SER A 104 -16.30 10.57 -3.82
C SER A 104 -16.51 11.39 -2.56
N GLU A 105 -16.50 10.78 -1.37
CA GLU A 105 -16.72 11.48 -0.09
C GLU A 105 -15.48 12.24 0.45
N ASP A 106 -14.31 12.04 -0.16
CA ASP A 106 -13.01 12.54 0.33
C ASP A 106 -12.73 12.20 1.81
N LYS A 107 -13.08 10.98 2.22
CA LYS A 107 -12.72 10.43 3.53
C LYS A 107 -11.95 9.12 3.37
N PRO A 108 -10.97 8.84 4.25
CA PRO A 108 -10.24 7.58 4.18
C PRO A 108 -11.18 6.40 4.44
N ILE A 109 -11.06 5.35 3.64
CA ILE A 109 -11.86 4.12 3.73
C ILE A 109 -10.94 2.91 3.70
N GLY A 110 -11.42 1.74 4.10
CA GLY A 110 -10.64 0.51 4.04
C GLY A 110 -10.47 -0.02 2.61
N PHE A 111 -9.66 -1.07 2.49
CA PHE A 111 -9.37 -1.72 1.20
C PHE A 111 -10.64 -2.07 0.43
N GLN A 112 -10.67 -1.78 -0.87
CA GLN A 112 -11.80 -2.02 -1.78
C GLN A 112 -13.13 -1.39 -1.32
N GLY A 113 -13.07 -0.30 -0.55
CA GLY A 113 -14.26 0.40 -0.06
C GLY A 113 -14.92 -0.27 1.16
N TYR A 114 -14.35 -1.33 1.72
CA TYR A 114 -14.90 -1.93 2.94
C TYR A 114 -14.63 -1.03 4.15
N PRO A 115 -15.65 -0.63 4.92
CA PRO A 115 -15.45 0.21 6.10
C PRO A 115 -14.63 -0.52 7.16
N LYS A 116 -13.63 0.18 7.71
CA LYS A 116 -12.78 -0.31 8.80
C LYS A 116 -12.62 0.79 9.85
N ASN A 117 -12.41 0.40 11.10
CA ASN A 117 -12.07 1.32 12.17
C ASN A 117 -10.62 1.81 12.01
N LEU A 118 -10.45 2.81 11.16
CA LEU A 118 -9.19 3.45 10.83
C LEU A 118 -8.76 4.40 11.95
N ASN A 119 -7.56 4.16 12.51
CA ASN A 119 -6.97 4.99 13.54
C ASN A 119 -5.83 5.83 12.94
N GLN A 120 -5.69 7.08 13.39
CA GLN A 120 -4.61 7.96 12.95
C GLN A 120 -3.24 7.31 13.21
N ARG A 121 -2.38 7.26 12.18
CA ARG A 121 -1.00 6.79 12.27
C ARG A 121 -0.09 7.63 11.38
N GLY A 122 0.73 8.47 12.00
CA GLY A 122 1.63 9.37 11.27
C GLY A 122 0.83 10.32 10.38
N LYS A 123 1.12 10.31 9.07
CA LYS A 123 0.46 11.16 8.08
C LYS A 123 -0.85 10.56 7.54
N GLY A 124 -1.17 9.34 7.91
CA GLY A 124 -2.32 8.60 7.38
C GLY A 124 -3.09 7.90 8.47
N TRP A 125 -3.79 6.84 8.07
CA TRP A 125 -4.63 6.02 8.92
C TRP A 125 -4.26 4.55 8.76
N GLN A 126 -4.46 3.80 9.84
CA GLN A 126 -4.22 2.36 9.84
C GLN A 126 -5.38 1.61 10.49
N TRP A 127 -5.68 0.45 9.91
CA TRP A 127 -6.41 -0.62 10.57
C TRP A 127 -5.49 -1.84 10.75
N LYS A 128 -5.71 -2.58 11.84
CA LYS A 128 -5.11 -3.89 12.11
C LYS A 128 -6.20 -4.82 12.60
N GLU A 129 -6.15 -6.06 12.16
CA GLU A 129 -7.03 -7.09 12.68
C GLU A 129 -6.71 -7.41 14.14
N LEU A 130 -7.75 -7.65 14.95
CA LEU A 130 -7.59 -7.94 16.38
C LEU A 130 -7.03 -9.34 16.64
N SER A 131 -7.32 -10.30 15.76
CA SER A 131 -6.97 -11.71 15.92
C SER A 131 -6.43 -12.30 14.62
N GLY A 132 -5.51 -11.56 13.99
CA GLY A 132 -4.84 -11.92 12.75
C GLY A 132 -3.64 -11.02 12.51
N ASP A 133 -2.92 -11.26 11.43
CA ASP A 133 -1.81 -10.44 10.96
C ASP A 133 -2.21 -9.45 9.87
N ASN A 134 -3.47 -9.48 9.41
CA ASN A 134 -4.00 -8.55 8.42
C ASN A 134 -3.90 -7.10 8.88
N TRP A 135 -3.48 -6.23 7.97
CA TRP A 135 -3.41 -4.80 8.23
C TRP A 135 -3.65 -3.98 6.96
N TYR A 136 -4.03 -2.73 7.18
CA TYR A 136 -4.27 -1.78 6.12
C TYR A 136 -3.72 -0.40 6.52
N TYR A 137 -3.08 0.28 5.59
CA TYR A 137 -2.65 1.66 5.74
C TYR A 137 -3.14 2.49 4.55
N THR A 138 -3.65 3.69 4.84
CA THR A 138 -3.98 4.68 3.80
C THR A 138 -3.47 6.06 4.17
N GLU A 139 -3.09 6.86 3.18
CA GLU A 139 -2.59 8.22 3.37
C GLU A 139 -3.12 9.14 2.27
N LYS A 140 -3.68 10.30 2.64
CA LYS A 140 -4.16 11.28 1.66
C LYS A 140 -3.01 11.74 0.75
N ILE A 141 -3.30 11.88 -0.54
CA ILE A 141 -2.39 12.40 -1.56
C ILE A 141 -2.86 13.80 -1.99
N ALA A 142 -4.11 13.88 -2.43
CA ALA A 142 -4.81 15.09 -2.86
C ALA A 142 -6.31 14.93 -2.50
N ASP A 143 -7.15 15.90 -2.85
CA ASP A 143 -8.60 15.79 -2.61
C ASP A 143 -9.17 14.58 -3.35
N HIS A 144 -9.91 13.74 -2.62
CA HIS A 144 -10.46 12.46 -3.07
C HIS A 144 -9.45 11.35 -3.37
N TRP A 145 -8.14 11.65 -3.39
CA TRP A 145 -7.10 10.71 -3.80
C TRP A 145 -6.23 10.25 -2.64
N TYR A 146 -6.14 8.94 -2.47
CA TYR A 146 -5.47 8.32 -1.34
C TYR A 146 -4.52 7.22 -1.81
N TYR A 147 -3.37 7.12 -1.17
CA TYR A 147 -2.48 5.96 -1.28
C TYR A 147 -2.99 4.86 -0.37
N TYR A 148 -2.77 3.60 -0.72
CA TYR A 148 -2.97 2.48 0.21
C TYR A 148 -1.90 1.40 0.12
N GLU A 149 -1.81 0.64 1.20
CA GLU A 149 -1.18 -0.66 1.27
C GLU A 149 -1.98 -1.57 2.20
N SER A 150 -2.20 -2.82 1.77
CA SER A 150 -2.99 -3.81 2.50
C SER A 150 -2.28 -5.14 2.48
N ASP A 151 -2.37 -5.90 3.57
CA ASP A 151 -1.74 -7.21 3.71
C ASP A 151 -2.78 -8.19 4.25
N PHE A 152 -2.86 -9.36 3.58
CA PHE A 152 -3.82 -10.43 3.84
C PHE A 152 -3.19 -11.81 3.69
#